data_AF-A0A2N2X1A4-F1
#
_entry.id   AF-A0A2N2X1A4-F1
#
_cell.length_a   1.000
_cell.length_b   1.000
_cell.length_c   1.000
_cell.angle_alpha   90.00
_cell.angle_beta   90.00
_cell.angle_gamma   90.00
#
_symmetry.space_group_name_H-M   'P 1'
#
loop_
_entity.id
_entity.type
_entity.pdbx_description
1 polymer ?
#
loop_
_entity_poly.entity_id
_entity_poly.type
_entity_poly.pdbx_seq_one_letter_code
_entity_poly.pdbx_strand_id
1 'polypeptide(L)'
;MKISKFYIAFFVLLTAIMVACSEYEDTVEPSPTVSADNAAVRFVAANQTIFELEVTDLSFDIELIRDNPSAALEIPLTVTDTGGVFTVPSTVSFPAGVDTVTITITMDETAPKGETFGLGISVDESFVNIYKSEFGTYFGEAAILNWVKFSDGTYESGLFEASWPQELYRAEGTNKYRFFDLYAEGYPLTFVWTGGKQLVPVTGKDADGYYLWVSGYIDATYGMFSAHIDASSDWTYYNEATNSFTINAKWTVDAGSFGWLDDFYTIAK
;
A
#
# COMPACT_ATOMS: atom_id res chain seq x y z
N MET A 1 -47.18 -51.55 40.88
CA MET A 1 -45.74 -51.29 41.13
C MET A 1 -45.64 -50.18 42.17
N LYS A 2 -45.11 -50.45 43.38
CA LYS A 2 -45.00 -49.46 44.46
C LYS A 2 -43.73 -48.62 44.24
N ILE A 3 -43.87 -47.37 43.81
CA ILE A 3 -42.74 -46.44 43.71
C ILE A 3 -42.24 -46.19 45.13
N SER A 4 -40.97 -46.55 45.39
CA SER A 4 -40.34 -46.35 46.70
C SER A 4 -40.20 -44.86 46.99
N LYS A 5 -40.56 -44.44 48.22
CA LYS A 5 -40.47 -43.05 48.69
C LYS A 5 -39.05 -42.46 48.59
N PHE A 6 -38.03 -43.31 48.47
CA PHE A 6 -36.64 -42.91 48.21
C PHE A 6 -36.43 -42.27 46.84
N TYR A 7 -37.16 -42.70 45.80
CA TYR A 7 -37.01 -42.14 44.45
C TYR A 7 -37.60 -40.73 44.34
N ILE A 8 -38.65 -40.43 45.11
CA ILE A 8 -39.24 -39.08 45.16
C ILE A 8 -38.28 -38.12 45.87
N ALA A 9 -37.64 -38.56 46.96
CA ALA A 9 -36.65 -37.74 47.68
C ALA A 9 -35.40 -37.43 46.82
N PHE A 10 -34.95 -38.40 46.02
CA PHE A 10 -33.83 -38.21 45.10
C PHE A 10 -34.17 -37.25 43.94
N PHE A 11 -35.40 -37.31 43.42
CA PHE A 11 -35.85 -36.42 42.33
C PHE A 11 -36.05 -34.97 42.81
N VAL A 12 -36.48 -34.77 44.05
CA VAL A 12 -36.65 -33.42 44.66
C VAL A 12 -35.30 -32.79 45.02
N LEU A 13 -34.28 -33.60 45.36
CA LEU A 13 -32.93 -33.10 45.60
C LEU A 13 -32.21 -32.71 44.30
N LEU A 14 -32.48 -33.41 43.19
CA LEU A 14 -31.90 -33.13 41.87
C LEU A 14 -32.44 -31.83 41.24
N THR A 15 -33.66 -31.40 41.58
CA THR A 15 -34.22 -30.13 41.08
C THR A 15 -33.72 -28.90 41.84
N ALA A 16 -33.13 -29.07 43.04
CA ALA A 16 -32.60 -27.96 43.84
C ALA A 16 -31.19 -27.49 43.42
N ILE A 17 -30.49 -28.26 42.57
CA ILE A 17 -29.10 -27.97 42.14
C ILE A 17 -29.03 -27.11 40.87
N MET A 18 -30.18 -26.72 40.29
CA MET A 18 -30.29 -25.92 39.06
C MET A 18 -30.59 -24.43 39.33
N VAL A 19 -30.26 -23.92 40.51
CA VAL A 19 -30.25 -22.46 40.82
C VAL A 19 -28.79 -21.99 40.86
N ALA A 20 -28.11 -22.15 39.74
CA ALA A 20 -26.78 -21.57 39.50
C ALA A 20 -26.73 -20.93 38.11
N CYS A 21 -27.80 -20.22 37.73
CA CYS A 21 -27.59 -18.98 36.99
C CYS A 21 -27.52 -17.91 38.08
N SER A 22 -26.31 -17.44 38.40
CA SER A 22 -26.19 -16.11 39.00
C SER A 22 -27.04 -15.19 38.14
N GLU A 23 -27.95 -14.45 38.75
CA GLU A 23 -28.66 -13.37 38.06
C GLU A 23 -27.59 -12.57 37.32
N TYR A 24 -27.63 -12.62 36.00
CA TYR A 24 -26.79 -11.77 35.17
C TYR A 24 -27.29 -10.36 35.44
N GLU A 25 -26.64 -9.66 36.39
CA GLU A 25 -26.82 -8.23 36.54
C GLU A 25 -26.31 -7.61 35.26
N ASP A 26 -27.25 -7.00 34.51
CA ASP A 26 -26.95 -6.13 33.39
C ASP A 26 -26.29 -4.86 33.97
N THR A 27 -25.02 -4.96 34.34
CA THR A 27 -24.24 -3.80 34.74
C THR A 27 -23.93 -3.02 33.47
N VAL A 28 -24.73 -2.00 33.22
CA VAL A 28 -24.45 -1.00 32.19
C VAL A 28 -23.16 -0.30 32.61
N GLU A 29 -22.01 -0.75 32.10
CA GLU A 29 -20.77 -0.02 32.26
C GLU A 29 -20.93 1.34 31.55
N PRO A 30 -20.76 2.47 32.27
CA PRO A 30 -20.82 3.77 31.65
C PRO A 30 -19.79 3.86 30.52
N SER A 31 -20.18 4.44 29.39
CA SER A 31 -19.23 4.68 28.31
C SER A 31 -18.08 5.57 28.78
N PRO A 32 -16.84 5.36 28.29
CA PRO A 32 -15.68 6.11 28.77
C PRO A 32 -15.87 7.62 28.60
N THR A 33 -15.63 8.40 29.64
CA THR A 33 -15.79 9.85 29.57
C THR A 33 -14.56 10.49 28.94
N VAL A 34 -14.75 11.26 27.86
CA VAL A 34 -13.67 12.04 27.22
C VAL A 34 -13.78 13.51 27.66
N SER A 35 -12.66 14.10 28.06
CA SER A 35 -12.61 15.53 28.43
C SER A 35 -13.02 16.42 27.26
N ALA A 36 -13.76 17.50 27.54
CA ALA A 36 -14.10 18.50 26.53
C ALA A 36 -12.85 19.20 25.94
N ASP A 37 -11.76 19.22 26.69
CA ASP A 37 -10.48 19.83 26.28
C ASP A 37 -9.53 18.82 25.59
N ASN A 38 -9.96 17.57 25.38
CA ASN A 38 -9.15 16.58 24.67
C ASN A 38 -8.86 17.06 23.23
N ALA A 39 -7.60 16.93 22.81
CA ALA A 39 -7.16 17.45 21.51
C ALA A 39 -7.64 16.61 20.32
N ALA A 40 -8.17 15.39 20.56
CA ALA A 40 -8.65 14.44 19.56
C ALA A 40 -7.62 14.18 18.45
N VAL A 41 -6.37 13.95 18.89
CA VAL A 41 -5.23 13.71 18.00
C VAL A 41 -5.40 12.37 17.28
N ARG A 42 -5.21 12.37 15.96
CA ARG A 42 -5.42 11.19 15.11
C ARG A 42 -4.67 11.29 13.79
N PHE A 43 -4.39 10.15 13.17
CA PHE A 43 -3.78 10.11 11.84
C PHE A 43 -4.81 10.38 10.76
N VAL A 44 -4.38 11.07 9.70
CA VAL A 44 -5.25 11.34 8.55
C VAL A 44 -5.53 10.04 7.81
N ALA A 45 -6.81 9.76 7.50
CA ALA A 45 -7.21 8.55 6.80
C ALA A 45 -6.64 8.45 5.36
N ALA A 46 -6.25 9.58 4.77
CA ALA A 46 -5.62 9.67 3.46
C ALA A 46 -4.12 9.38 3.46
N ASN A 47 -3.49 9.17 4.63
CA ASN A 47 -2.10 8.73 4.69
C ASN A 47 -1.93 7.44 3.89
N GLN A 48 -0.90 7.39 3.05
CA GLN A 48 -0.51 6.15 2.40
C GLN A 48 -0.03 5.15 3.45
N THR A 49 -0.25 3.87 3.18
CA THR A 49 0.15 2.77 4.08
C THR A 49 1.19 1.85 3.46
N ILE A 50 1.57 2.08 2.20
CA ILE A 50 2.57 1.28 1.47
C ILE A 50 3.51 2.26 0.76
N PHE A 51 4.81 2.12 1.02
CA PHE A 51 5.85 2.95 0.44
C PHE A 51 6.92 2.11 -0.26
N GLU A 52 7.32 2.52 -1.45
CA GLU A 52 8.44 1.95 -2.20
C GLU A 52 9.46 3.05 -2.40
N LEU A 53 10.53 3.00 -1.60
CA LEU A 53 11.54 4.04 -1.52
C LEU A 53 12.71 3.71 -2.44
N GLU A 54 13.22 4.70 -3.15
CA GLU A 54 14.42 4.56 -3.97
C GLU A 54 15.66 4.74 -3.10
N VAL A 55 16.80 4.13 -3.45
CA VAL A 55 18.05 4.28 -2.66
C VAL A 55 18.54 5.72 -2.50
N THR A 56 18.05 6.65 -3.32
CA THR A 56 18.35 8.09 -3.26
C THR A 56 17.40 8.89 -2.38
N ASP A 57 16.25 8.32 -2.01
CA ASP A 57 15.25 8.96 -1.15
C ASP A 57 14.59 7.90 -0.24
N LEU A 58 15.08 7.86 1.00
CA LEU A 58 14.72 6.86 2.01
C LEU A 58 13.72 7.40 3.03
N SER A 59 13.00 8.47 2.69
CA SER A 59 12.06 9.13 3.58
C SER A 59 10.64 9.12 3.04
N PHE A 60 9.67 9.14 3.95
CA PHE A 60 8.27 9.37 3.62
C PHE A 60 7.57 10.09 4.77
N ASP A 61 6.48 10.76 4.41
CA ASP A 61 5.74 11.62 5.31
C ASP A 61 4.34 11.05 5.57
N ILE A 62 3.89 11.19 6.81
CA ILE A 62 2.50 10.96 7.21
C ILE A 62 1.98 12.16 8.01
N GLU A 63 0.67 12.38 7.98
CA GLU A 63 0.03 13.51 8.64
C GLU A 63 -0.74 13.11 9.89
N LEU A 64 -0.68 13.98 10.90
CA LEU A 64 -1.41 13.90 12.16
C LEU A 64 -2.24 15.18 12.34
N ILE A 65 -3.50 15.03 12.75
CA ILE A 65 -4.44 16.14 12.93
C ILE A 65 -4.99 16.20 14.36
N ARG A 66 -5.48 17.37 14.77
CA ARG A 66 -6.16 17.63 16.05
C ARG A 66 -7.32 18.63 15.90
N ASP A 67 -8.27 18.62 16.83
CA ASP A 67 -9.47 19.50 16.74
C ASP A 67 -9.29 20.87 17.40
N ASN A 68 -8.47 20.97 18.45
CA ASN A 68 -8.37 22.15 19.30
C ASN A 68 -6.97 22.80 19.20
N PRO A 69 -6.70 23.61 18.16
CA PRO A 69 -5.35 24.12 17.91
C PRO A 69 -4.95 25.34 18.75
N SER A 70 -5.75 25.77 19.73
CA SER A 70 -5.59 27.07 20.41
C SER A 70 -4.27 27.25 21.15
N ALA A 71 -3.68 26.17 21.65
CA ALA A 71 -2.39 26.16 22.36
C ALA A 71 -1.39 25.21 21.68
N ALA A 72 -0.10 25.46 21.91
CA ALA A 72 0.94 24.52 21.51
C ALA A 72 0.80 23.21 22.31
N LEU A 73 1.09 22.08 21.67
CA LEU A 73 0.91 20.75 22.25
C LEU A 73 2.01 19.81 21.76
N GLU A 74 2.71 19.16 22.69
CA GLU A 74 3.65 18.09 22.40
C GLU A 74 3.00 16.74 22.67
N ILE A 75 3.16 15.82 21.72
CA ILE A 75 2.55 14.50 21.75
C ILE A 75 3.66 13.44 21.72
N PRO A 76 3.76 12.56 22.74
CA PRO A 76 4.64 11.42 22.67
C PRO A 76 4.11 10.38 21.69
N LEU A 77 5.02 9.76 20.94
CA LEU A 77 4.72 8.69 19.99
C LEU A 77 5.33 7.38 20.49
N THR A 78 4.55 6.30 20.38
CA THR A 78 5.02 4.93 20.59
C THR A 78 5.21 4.26 19.24
N VAL A 79 6.41 3.72 19.01
CA VAL A 79 6.79 3.10 17.73
C VAL A 79 6.91 1.60 17.92
N THR A 80 6.28 0.85 17.02
CA THR A 80 6.45 -0.58 16.85
C THR A 80 7.11 -0.82 15.50
N ASP A 81 8.40 -1.14 15.53
CA ASP A 81 9.19 -1.47 14.36
C ASP A 81 9.77 -2.87 14.55
N THR A 82 9.25 -3.83 13.80
CA THR A 82 9.69 -5.22 13.91
C THR A 82 11.05 -5.47 13.24
N GLY A 83 11.43 -4.61 12.28
CA GLY A 83 12.71 -4.71 11.56
C GLY A 83 13.84 -3.96 12.24
N GLY A 84 13.53 -2.96 13.06
CA GLY A 84 14.50 -2.03 13.64
C GLY A 84 15.16 -1.14 12.57
N VAL A 85 14.48 -0.90 11.45
CA VAL A 85 14.98 -0.19 10.27
C VAL A 85 14.38 1.21 10.12
N PHE A 86 13.41 1.60 10.95
CA PHE A 86 12.74 2.89 10.89
C PHE A 86 13.27 3.86 11.94
N THR A 87 13.57 5.08 11.52
CA THR A 87 13.78 6.23 12.39
C THR A 87 12.52 7.08 12.39
N VAL A 88 11.87 7.17 13.54
CA VAL A 88 10.65 7.96 13.76
C VAL A 88 10.89 8.91 14.94
N PRO A 89 10.44 10.18 14.88
CA PRO A 89 10.47 11.07 16.03
C PRO A 89 9.75 10.46 17.24
N SER A 90 10.34 10.55 18.44
CA SER A 90 9.69 10.09 19.68
C SER A 90 8.57 11.03 20.17
N THR A 91 8.55 12.24 19.63
CA THR A 91 7.55 13.27 19.94
C THR A 91 7.22 14.06 18.68
N VAL A 92 6.00 14.59 18.61
CA VAL A 92 5.57 15.55 17.59
C VAL A 92 5.02 16.80 18.26
N SER A 93 5.36 17.97 17.74
CA SER A 93 4.93 19.26 18.29
C SER A 93 3.92 19.91 17.36
N PHE A 94 2.73 20.20 17.88
CA PHE A 94 1.77 21.09 17.26
C PHE A 94 2.00 22.52 17.76
N PRO A 95 2.37 23.46 16.89
CA PRO A 95 2.40 24.88 17.25
C PRO A 95 1.00 25.41 17.59
N ALA A 96 0.94 26.49 18.36
CA ALA A 96 -0.33 27.19 18.60
C ALA A 96 -0.92 27.70 17.28
N GLY A 97 -2.22 27.48 17.09
CA GLY A 97 -2.96 27.79 15.87
C GLY A 97 -2.86 26.74 14.76
N VAL A 98 -2.06 25.68 14.93
CA VAL A 98 -1.85 24.63 13.92
C VAL A 98 -2.60 23.36 14.31
N ASP A 99 -3.41 22.84 13.40
CA ASP A 99 -4.24 21.65 13.57
C ASP A 99 -3.69 20.41 12.84
N THR A 100 -2.72 20.58 11.95
CA THR A 100 -2.13 19.52 11.11
C THR A 100 -0.61 19.61 11.15
N VAL A 101 0.06 18.47 11.35
CA VAL A 101 1.52 18.37 11.34
C VAL A 101 1.98 17.14 10.58
N THR A 102 3.16 17.24 9.98
CA THR A 102 3.81 16.16 9.24
C THR A 102 4.82 15.46 10.12
N ILE A 103 4.82 14.13 10.08
CA ILE A 103 5.83 13.27 10.67
C ILE A 103 6.63 12.67 9.52
N THR A 104 7.91 13.01 9.46
CA THR A 104 8.85 12.39 8.52
C THR A 104 9.45 11.13 9.14
N ILE A 105 9.31 10.02 8.43
CA ILE A 105 9.92 8.73 8.76
C ILE A 105 11.06 8.48 7.79
N THR A 106 12.15 7.91 8.27
CA THR A 106 13.30 7.53 7.43
C THR A 106 13.62 6.05 7.63
N MET A 107 13.98 5.35 6.55
CA MET A 107 14.51 3.99 6.60
C MET A 107 16.04 4.00 6.65
N ASP A 108 16.62 3.06 7.40
CA ASP A 108 18.05 2.80 7.41
C ASP A 108 18.51 2.34 6.01
N GLU A 109 19.55 2.99 5.48
CA GLU A 109 20.11 2.66 4.17
C GLU A 109 20.69 1.23 4.11
N THR A 110 20.98 0.62 5.25
CA THR A 110 21.48 -0.76 5.35
C THR A 110 20.38 -1.81 5.36
N ALA A 111 19.10 -1.40 5.44
CA ALA A 111 17.98 -2.32 5.39
C ALA A 111 18.00 -3.14 4.08
N PRO A 112 17.71 -4.46 4.15
CA PRO A 112 17.65 -5.35 2.98
C PRO A 112 16.78 -4.78 1.85
N LYS A 113 17.35 -4.73 0.63
CA LYS A 113 16.66 -4.23 -0.55
C LYS A 113 15.64 -5.25 -1.05
N GLY A 114 14.46 -4.76 -1.42
CA GLY A 114 13.34 -5.57 -1.89
C GLY A 114 12.55 -6.28 -0.79
N GLU A 115 12.96 -6.16 0.48
CA GLU A 115 12.18 -6.66 1.62
C GLU A 115 11.23 -5.58 2.14
N THR A 116 10.05 -5.99 2.58
CA THR A 116 9.02 -5.10 3.12
C THR A 116 9.02 -5.16 4.63
N PHE A 117 9.11 -4.00 5.28
CA PHE A 117 9.13 -3.86 6.73
C PHE A 117 7.86 -3.15 7.22
N GLY A 118 7.25 -3.69 8.27
CA GLY A 118 6.07 -3.10 8.91
C GLY A 118 6.44 -2.07 9.98
N LEU A 119 5.64 -1.01 10.04
CA LEU A 119 5.75 0.09 11.00
C LEU A 119 4.38 0.34 11.64
N GLY A 120 4.37 0.42 12.97
CA GLY A 120 3.24 0.90 13.76
C GLY A 120 3.62 2.15 14.54
N ILE A 121 2.78 3.19 14.50
CA ILE A 121 2.95 4.40 15.31
C ILE A 121 1.65 4.66 16.06
N SER A 122 1.71 4.82 17.36
CA SER A 122 0.55 5.15 18.21
C SER A 122 0.78 6.44 18.97
N VAL A 123 -0.27 7.24 19.06
CA VAL A 123 -0.39 8.37 19.97
C VAL A 123 -0.85 7.86 21.33
N ASP A 124 -0.36 8.48 22.41
CA ASP A 124 -0.83 8.19 23.76
C ASP A 124 -2.36 8.41 23.87
N GLU A 125 -3.05 7.42 24.45
CA GLU A 125 -4.52 7.37 24.51
C GLU A 125 -5.14 8.60 25.19
N SER A 126 -4.41 9.29 26.08
CA SER A 126 -4.88 10.49 26.76
C SER A 126 -5.14 11.67 25.81
N PHE A 127 -4.53 11.67 24.61
CA PHE A 127 -4.73 12.69 23.58
C PHE A 127 -5.70 12.27 22.47
N VAL A 128 -6.10 10.99 22.46
CA VAL A 128 -7.02 10.42 21.48
C VAL A 128 -8.45 10.55 21.99
N ASN A 129 -9.41 10.68 21.08
CA ASN A 129 -10.83 10.67 21.41
C ASN A 129 -11.48 9.45 20.75
N ILE A 130 -11.91 8.49 21.57
CA ILE A 130 -12.51 7.21 21.14
C ILE A 130 -13.81 7.37 20.33
N TYR A 131 -14.43 8.54 20.35
CA TYR A 131 -15.65 8.85 19.63
C TYR A 131 -15.39 9.47 18.25
N LYS A 132 -14.12 9.57 17.83
CA LYS A 132 -13.74 9.99 16.48
C LYS A 132 -13.62 8.80 15.54
N SER A 133 -13.84 9.07 14.26
CA SER A 133 -13.82 8.07 13.19
C SER A 133 -12.40 7.61 12.83
N GLU A 134 -11.39 8.47 12.98
CA GLU A 134 -10.00 8.13 12.70
C GLU A 134 -9.26 7.67 13.97
N PHE A 135 -8.28 6.80 13.76
CA PHE A 135 -7.55 6.15 14.84
C PHE A 135 -6.34 6.97 15.31
N GLY A 136 -6.04 6.85 16.61
CA GLY A 136 -4.78 7.34 17.20
C GLY A 136 -3.57 6.46 16.86
N THR A 137 -3.75 5.44 16.00
CA THR A 137 -2.72 4.51 15.57
C THR A 137 -2.65 4.45 14.05
N TYR A 138 -1.44 4.45 13.53
CA TYR A 138 -1.09 4.28 12.13
C TYR A 138 -0.33 2.97 11.95
N PHE A 139 -0.64 2.26 10.87
CA PHE A 139 0.10 1.10 10.41
C PHE A 139 0.46 1.29 8.94
N GLY A 140 1.72 1.04 8.61
CA GLY A 140 2.20 1.09 7.24
C GLY A 140 3.34 0.12 7.00
N GLU A 141 3.70 -0.01 5.73
CA GLU A 141 4.76 -0.88 5.25
C GLU A 141 5.64 -0.09 4.29
N ALA A 142 6.94 -0.34 4.33
CA ALA A 142 7.87 0.26 3.40
C ALA A 142 8.96 -0.72 2.96
N ALA A 143 9.40 -0.58 1.72
CA ALA A 143 10.51 -1.33 1.14
C ALA A 143 11.46 -0.39 0.41
N ILE A 144 12.76 -0.67 0.47
CA ILE A 144 13.76 0.03 -0.33
C ILE A 144 14.00 -0.74 -1.62
N LEU A 145 13.78 -0.11 -2.76
CA LEU A 145 14.07 -0.65 -4.08
C LEU A 145 15.43 -0.13 -4.57
N ASN A 146 16.31 -1.05 -4.94
CA ASN A 146 17.53 -0.74 -5.65
C ASN A 146 17.45 -1.29 -7.07
N TRP A 147 17.37 -0.40 -8.06
CA TRP A 147 17.28 -0.79 -9.47
C TRP A 147 18.66 -1.05 -10.04
N VAL A 148 18.95 -2.31 -10.32
CA VAL A 148 20.18 -2.73 -11.00
C VAL A 148 19.88 -3.04 -12.45
N LYS A 149 20.81 -2.71 -13.36
CA LYS A 149 20.66 -3.05 -14.76
C LYS A 149 20.55 -4.58 -14.90
N PHE A 150 19.46 -5.02 -15.51
CA PHE A 150 19.16 -6.42 -15.77
C PHE A 150 19.66 -6.82 -17.16
N SER A 151 19.37 -6.01 -18.17
CA SER A 151 19.84 -6.27 -19.53
C SER A 151 19.90 -5.02 -20.38
N ASP A 152 20.73 -5.09 -21.42
CA ASP A 152 20.62 -4.27 -22.61
C ASP A 152 19.74 -5.00 -23.64
N GLY A 153 19.01 -4.25 -24.47
CA GLY A 153 18.15 -4.84 -25.47
C GLY A 153 17.70 -3.83 -26.52
N THR A 154 16.77 -4.26 -27.36
CA THR A 154 16.11 -3.40 -28.36
C THR A 154 14.63 -3.39 -28.07
N TYR A 155 14.07 -2.20 -27.90
CA TYR A 155 12.64 -1.98 -27.83
C TYR A 155 12.12 -1.64 -29.22
N GLU A 156 11.05 -2.30 -29.65
CA GLU A 156 10.34 -2.07 -30.90
C GLU A 156 8.92 -1.64 -30.55
N SER A 157 8.52 -0.45 -30.99
CA SER A 157 7.19 0.09 -30.75
C SER A 157 6.29 -0.12 -31.95
N GLY A 158 5.16 -0.79 -31.74
CA GLY A 158 4.10 -0.90 -32.73
C GLY A 158 3.42 0.44 -33.02
N LEU A 159 3.44 1.38 -32.06
CA LEU A 159 2.87 2.72 -32.23
C LEU A 159 3.66 3.58 -33.21
N PHE A 160 4.99 3.57 -33.09
CA PHE A 160 5.87 4.41 -33.92
C PHE A 160 6.46 3.68 -35.11
N GLU A 161 6.25 2.36 -35.21
CA GLU A 161 6.90 1.48 -36.19
C GLU A 161 8.43 1.68 -36.19
N ALA A 162 8.99 1.85 -34.99
CA ALA A 162 10.38 2.23 -34.78
C ALA A 162 11.00 1.39 -33.66
N SER A 163 12.32 1.29 -33.67
CA SER A 163 13.07 0.58 -32.63
C SER A 163 14.29 1.36 -32.16
N TRP A 164 14.65 1.17 -30.90
CA TRP A 164 15.79 1.81 -30.26
C TRP A 164 16.44 0.91 -29.20
N PRO A 165 17.73 1.13 -28.88
CA PRO A 165 18.36 0.49 -27.74
C PRO A 165 17.66 0.90 -26.45
N GLN A 166 17.36 -0.07 -25.59
CA GLN A 166 16.69 0.15 -24.32
C GLN A 166 17.35 -0.69 -23.24
N GLU A 167 17.56 -0.08 -22.07
CA GLU A 167 18.00 -0.80 -20.87
C GLU A 167 16.79 -1.22 -20.04
N LEU A 168 16.82 -2.45 -19.52
CA LEU A 168 15.85 -2.98 -18.58
C LEU A 168 16.52 -3.12 -17.22
N TYR A 169 15.86 -2.61 -16.17
CA TYR A 169 16.32 -2.70 -14.79
C TYR A 169 15.46 -3.67 -14.00
N ARG A 170 16.04 -4.29 -12.98
CA ARG A 170 15.33 -5.11 -11.99
C ARG A 170 15.59 -4.57 -10.61
N ALA A 171 14.55 -4.45 -9.79
CA ALA A 171 14.73 -4.11 -8.38
C ALA A 171 15.27 -5.34 -7.62
N GLU A 172 16.44 -5.18 -6.99
CA GLU A 172 17.12 -6.23 -6.23
C GLU A 172 16.20 -6.85 -5.18
N GLY A 173 16.29 -8.18 -5.01
CA GLY A 173 15.45 -8.91 -4.07
C GLY A 173 13.99 -9.10 -4.50
N THR A 174 13.58 -8.54 -5.65
CA THR A 174 12.19 -8.61 -6.13
C THR A 174 12.07 -9.19 -7.54
N ASN A 175 10.82 -9.39 -7.98
CA ASN A 175 10.47 -9.73 -9.36
C ASN A 175 9.95 -8.51 -10.15
N LYS A 176 10.26 -7.29 -9.71
CA LYS A 176 9.86 -6.06 -10.40
C LYS A 176 10.94 -5.63 -11.38
N TYR A 177 10.49 -5.25 -12.57
CA TYR A 177 11.29 -4.78 -13.69
C TYR A 177 10.79 -3.42 -14.14
N ARG A 178 11.70 -2.57 -14.62
CA ARG A 178 11.40 -1.20 -15.01
C ARG A 178 12.19 -0.77 -16.24
N PHE A 179 11.49 -0.15 -17.18
CA PHE A 179 12.06 0.75 -18.17
C PHE A 179 11.91 2.18 -17.63
N PHE A 180 13.00 2.91 -17.39
CA PHE A 180 12.93 4.26 -16.80
C PHE A 180 12.40 5.30 -17.79
N ASP A 181 13.01 5.40 -18.96
CA ASP A 181 12.71 6.44 -19.96
C ASP A 181 12.36 5.77 -21.30
N LEU A 182 11.20 5.10 -21.34
CA LEU A 182 10.83 4.30 -22.50
C LEU A 182 10.36 5.16 -23.69
N TYR A 183 9.43 6.10 -23.43
CA TYR A 183 8.97 7.07 -24.43
C TYR A 183 9.25 8.51 -24.02
N ALA A 184 9.30 8.80 -22.72
CA ALA A 184 9.63 10.10 -22.17
C ALA A 184 10.31 9.98 -20.80
N GLU A 185 11.14 10.95 -20.48
CA GLU A 185 11.85 11.01 -19.19
C GLU A 185 10.86 11.13 -18.02
N GLY A 186 11.06 10.30 -17.00
CA GLY A 186 10.23 10.32 -15.78
C GLY A 186 8.88 9.58 -15.92
N TYR A 187 8.66 8.86 -17.01
CA TYR A 187 7.46 8.03 -17.22
C TYR A 187 7.83 6.55 -17.37
N PRO A 188 8.21 5.89 -16.27
CA PRO A 188 8.67 4.51 -16.32
C PRO A 188 7.53 3.55 -16.61
N LEU A 189 7.83 2.47 -17.33
CA LEU A 189 6.98 1.30 -17.40
C LEU A 189 7.52 0.24 -16.42
N THR A 190 6.75 -0.06 -15.37
CA THR A 190 7.10 -1.07 -14.37
C THR A 190 6.18 -2.28 -14.48
N PHE A 191 6.74 -3.49 -14.38
CA PHE A 191 5.98 -4.74 -14.39
C PHE A 191 6.61 -5.79 -13.46
N VAL A 192 5.82 -6.76 -13.04
CA VAL A 192 6.26 -7.95 -12.31
C VAL A 192 6.43 -9.11 -13.28
N TRP A 193 7.55 -9.81 -13.17
CA TRP A 193 7.83 -11.05 -13.90
C TRP A 193 8.52 -12.06 -12.99
N THR A 194 7.84 -13.15 -12.66
CA THR A 194 8.34 -14.21 -11.77
C THR A 194 9.02 -15.35 -12.54
N GLY A 195 9.37 -15.13 -13.81
CA GLY A 195 9.76 -16.18 -14.73
C GLY A 195 8.55 -16.83 -15.42
N GLY A 196 8.82 -17.49 -16.56
CA GLY A 196 7.78 -18.07 -17.41
C GLY A 196 7.08 -17.02 -18.29
N LYS A 197 5.88 -17.34 -18.77
CA LYS A 197 5.18 -16.56 -19.80
C LYS A 197 4.53 -15.27 -19.26
N GLN A 198 4.03 -15.28 -18.02
CA GLN A 198 3.14 -14.24 -17.50
C GLN A 198 3.90 -12.97 -17.07
N LEU A 199 3.39 -11.80 -17.46
CA LEU A 199 3.85 -10.49 -17.02
C LEU A 199 2.66 -9.71 -16.43
N VAL A 200 2.91 -8.85 -15.45
CA VAL A 200 1.84 -8.04 -14.83
C VAL A 200 2.31 -6.59 -14.66
N PRO A 201 1.76 -5.61 -15.41
CA PRO A 201 2.09 -4.21 -15.20
C PRO A 201 1.79 -3.75 -13.76
N VAL A 202 2.62 -2.88 -13.23
CA VAL A 202 2.45 -2.27 -11.89
C VAL A 202 1.85 -0.88 -12.08
N THR A 203 0.54 -0.84 -12.31
CA THR A 203 -0.24 0.40 -12.43
C THR A 203 -1.71 0.12 -12.10
N GLY A 204 -2.51 1.18 -11.99
CA GLY A 204 -3.95 1.10 -11.81
C GLY A 204 -4.64 0.46 -13.02
N LYS A 205 -5.81 -0.15 -12.76
CA LYS A 205 -6.68 -0.66 -13.82
C LYS A 205 -7.74 0.36 -14.20
N ASP A 206 -8.12 0.38 -15.47
CA ASP A 206 -9.29 1.11 -15.93
C ASP A 206 -10.60 0.35 -15.62
N ALA A 207 -11.73 0.92 -16.04
CA ALA A 207 -13.06 0.34 -15.84
C ALA A 207 -13.27 -0.99 -16.57
N ASP A 208 -12.50 -1.24 -17.63
CA ASP A 208 -12.55 -2.46 -18.43
C ASP A 208 -11.58 -3.54 -17.92
N GLY A 209 -10.77 -3.21 -16.91
CA GLY A 209 -9.84 -4.13 -16.24
C GLY A 209 -8.43 -4.15 -16.85
N TYR A 210 -8.13 -3.29 -17.83
CA TYR A 210 -6.80 -3.14 -18.42
C TYR A 210 -5.92 -2.24 -17.56
N TYR A 211 -4.62 -2.49 -17.61
CA TYR A 211 -3.65 -1.67 -16.89
C TYR A 211 -3.42 -0.36 -17.63
N LEU A 212 -3.70 0.77 -17.00
CA LEU A 212 -3.53 2.09 -17.59
C LEU A 212 -2.13 2.63 -17.30
N TRP A 213 -1.35 2.88 -18.34
CA TRP A 213 -0.03 3.49 -18.24
C TRP A 213 0.04 4.77 -19.07
N VAL A 214 0.61 5.84 -18.49
CA VAL A 214 0.83 7.11 -19.19
C VAL A 214 2.27 7.13 -19.68
N SER A 215 2.48 7.32 -20.99
CA SER A 215 3.81 7.21 -21.60
C SER A 215 4.68 8.45 -21.43
N GLY A 216 4.08 9.60 -21.07
CA GLY A 216 4.74 10.90 -21.02
C GLY A 216 5.01 11.52 -22.39
N TYR A 217 4.80 10.79 -23.48
CA TYR A 217 4.93 11.31 -24.83
C TYR A 217 3.75 12.23 -25.17
N ILE A 218 4.06 13.47 -25.55
CA ILE A 218 3.08 14.49 -25.92
C ILE A 218 3.27 14.83 -27.40
N ASP A 219 2.27 14.49 -28.21
CA ASP A 219 2.19 14.95 -29.60
C ASP A 219 1.52 16.32 -29.70
N ALA A 220 1.95 17.15 -30.64
CA ALA A 220 1.43 18.51 -30.82
C ALA A 220 -0.05 18.54 -31.27
N THR A 221 -0.52 17.49 -31.94
CA THR A 221 -1.89 17.37 -32.46
C THR A 221 -2.78 16.58 -31.51
N TYR A 222 -2.27 15.48 -30.98
CA TYR A 222 -3.06 14.50 -30.24
C TYR A 222 -2.92 14.60 -28.71
N GLY A 223 -1.92 15.32 -28.20
CA GLY A 223 -1.68 15.45 -26.77
C GLY A 223 -0.96 14.23 -26.18
N MET A 224 -1.23 13.95 -24.89
CA MET A 224 -0.57 12.89 -24.12
C MET A 224 -1.03 11.51 -24.56
N PHE A 225 -0.08 10.62 -24.85
CA PHE A 225 -0.36 9.22 -25.14
C PHE A 225 -0.43 8.38 -23.86
N SER A 226 -1.48 7.58 -23.76
CA SER A 226 -1.67 6.55 -22.74
C SER A 226 -1.87 5.18 -23.38
N ALA A 227 -1.57 4.13 -22.63
CA ALA A 227 -1.63 2.74 -23.05
C ALA A 227 -2.53 1.97 -22.09
N HIS A 228 -3.52 1.26 -22.64
CA HIS A 228 -4.29 0.26 -21.91
C HIS A 228 -3.70 -1.11 -22.21
N ILE A 229 -3.04 -1.72 -21.23
CA ILE A 229 -2.29 -2.96 -21.40
C ILE A 229 -3.13 -4.15 -20.95
N ASP A 230 -3.29 -5.14 -21.83
CA ASP A 230 -3.88 -6.42 -21.48
C ASP A 230 -2.80 -7.33 -20.89
N ALA A 231 -2.88 -7.60 -19.58
CA ALA A 231 -1.93 -8.46 -18.91
C ALA A 231 -2.19 -9.96 -19.13
N SER A 232 -3.18 -10.37 -19.93
CA SER A 232 -3.34 -11.77 -20.31
C SER A 232 -2.07 -12.28 -20.97
N SER A 233 -1.58 -13.45 -20.55
CA SER A 233 -0.41 -14.10 -21.16
C SER A 233 -0.64 -14.56 -22.59
N ASP A 234 -1.84 -14.40 -23.15
CA ASP A 234 -2.08 -14.57 -24.59
C ASP A 234 -1.59 -13.37 -25.40
N TRP A 235 -1.54 -12.17 -24.80
CA TRP A 235 -1.24 -10.91 -25.48
C TRP A 235 0.03 -10.24 -24.95
N THR A 236 0.17 -10.15 -23.63
CA THR A 236 1.37 -9.60 -22.97
C THR A 236 2.12 -10.71 -22.26
N TYR A 237 3.28 -11.08 -22.78
CA TYR A 237 4.01 -12.24 -22.31
C TYR A 237 5.51 -12.21 -22.59
N TYR A 238 6.25 -13.03 -21.86
CA TYR A 238 7.63 -13.35 -22.18
C TYR A 238 7.71 -14.58 -23.10
N ASN A 239 8.48 -14.45 -24.18
CA ASN A 239 8.76 -15.50 -25.14
C ASN A 239 10.21 -15.97 -24.98
N GLU A 240 10.37 -17.19 -24.45
CA GLU A 240 11.68 -17.80 -24.21
C GLU A 240 12.45 -18.09 -25.51
N ALA A 241 11.76 -18.41 -26.61
CA ALA A 241 12.41 -18.77 -27.87
C ALA A 241 13.11 -17.57 -28.53
N THR A 242 12.53 -16.38 -28.38
CA THR A 242 13.07 -15.12 -28.91
C THR A 242 13.79 -14.29 -27.84
N ASN A 243 13.75 -14.71 -26.57
CA ASN A 243 14.28 -13.97 -25.43
C ASN A 243 13.71 -12.54 -25.37
N SER A 244 12.39 -12.42 -25.55
CA SER A 244 11.71 -11.13 -25.69
C SER A 244 10.46 -11.02 -24.85
N PHE A 245 10.13 -9.82 -24.41
CA PHE A 245 8.84 -9.47 -23.81
C PHE A 245 7.96 -8.84 -24.88
N THR A 246 6.73 -9.31 -24.99
CA THR A 246 5.67 -8.71 -25.79
C THR A 246 4.73 -7.97 -24.85
N ILE A 247 4.39 -6.72 -25.19
CA ILE A 247 3.43 -5.89 -24.47
C ILE A 247 2.35 -5.48 -25.47
N ASN A 248 1.15 -6.01 -25.31
CA ASN A 248 0.01 -5.62 -26.12
C ASN A 248 -0.70 -4.45 -25.47
N ALA A 249 -0.70 -3.30 -26.16
CA ALA A 249 -1.21 -2.05 -25.64
C ALA A 249 -2.19 -1.41 -26.62
N LYS A 250 -3.34 -0.98 -26.09
CA LYS A 250 -4.24 -0.07 -26.80
C LYS A 250 -3.82 1.35 -26.55
N TRP A 251 -3.30 2.01 -27.58
CA TRP A 251 -2.83 3.39 -27.49
C TRP A 251 -3.99 4.37 -27.63
N THR A 252 -4.10 5.29 -26.68
CA THR A 252 -5.17 6.28 -26.59
C THR A 252 -4.62 7.68 -26.35
N VAL A 253 -5.40 8.65 -26.81
CA VAL A 253 -5.24 10.09 -26.65
C VAL A 253 -6.63 10.69 -26.40
N ASP A 254 -6.72 11.95 -25.99
CA ASP A 254 -8.01 12.60 -25.75
C ASP A 254 -8.95 12.55 -26.98
N ALA A 255 -8.36 12.59 -28.18
CA ALA A 255 -9.08 12.55 -29.46
C ALA A 255 -9.58 11.15 -29.86
N GLY A 256 -9.13 10.07 -29.21
CA GLY A 256 -9.54 8.71 -29.54
C GLY A 256 -8.47 7.64 -29.31
N SER A 257 -8.49 6.61 -30.15
CA SER A 257 -7.67 5.40 -30.00
C SER A 257 -6.96 5.07 -31.30
N PHE A 258 -5.69 4.70 -31.21
CA PHE A 258 -4.88 4.16 -32.32
C PHE A 258 -5.04 2.64 -32.47
N GLY A 259 -5.73 2.00 -31.52
CA GLY A 259 -6.02 0.57 -31.56
C GLY A 259 -4.99 -0.24 -30.77
N TRP A 260 -5.14 -1.56 -30.84
CA TRP A 260 -4.24 -2.51 -30.19
C TRP A 260 -3.00 -2.74 -31.05
N LEU A 261 -1.83 -2.50 -30.46
CA LEU A 261 -0.54 -2.67 -31.10
C LEU A 261 0.38 -3.44 -30.14
N ASP A 262 1.28 -4.23 -30.71
CA ASP A 262 2.28 -4.97 -29.95
C ASP A 262 3.60 -4.20 -29.92
N ASP A 263 4.11 -4.02 -28.71
CA ASP A 263 5.48 -3.57 -28.49
C ASP A 263 6.34 -4.78 -28.06
N PHE A 264 7.61 -4.80 -28.46
CA PHE A 264 8.54 -5.88 -28.18
C PHE A 264 9.81 -5.36 -27.52
N TYR A 265 10.25 -5.97 -26.43
CA TYR A 265 11.60 -5.79 -25.90
C TYR A 265 12.40 -7.07 -26.07
N THR A 266 13.41 -7.07 -26.92
CA THR A 266 14.30 -8.23 -27.14
C THR A 266 15.59 -8.02 -26.37
N ILE A 267 15.88 -8.93 -25.44
CA ILE A 267 17.11 -8.90 -24.63
C ILE A 267 18.31 -9.26 -25.53
N ALA A 268 19.36 -8.44 -25.49
CA ALA A 268 20.61 -8.72 -26.17
C ALA A 268 21.27 -10.00 -25.61
N LYS A 269 21.91 -10.78 -26.49
CA LYS A 269 22.63 -12.00 -26.13
C LYS A 269 23.99 -11.72 -25.53
#